data_AF-I8ACK0-F1
#
_entry.id   AF-I8ACK0-F1
#
_cell.length_a   1.000
_cell.length_b   1.000
_cell.length_c   1.000
_cell.angle_alpha   90.00
_cell.angle_beta   90.00
_cell.angle_gamma   90.00
#
_symmetry.space_group_name_H-M   'P 1'
#
loop_
_entity.id
_entity.type
_entity.pdbx_description
1 polymer ?
#
loop_
_entity_poly.entity_id
_entity_poly.type
_entity_poly.pdbx_seq_one_letter_code
_entity_poly.pdbx_strand_id
1 'polypeptide(L)'
;MVHFGVSRKSRPWACPKSVKPGPGPQKRVVWLCEELAIDYELKTYKRAPLLAPPEYKALHPQGTAPIIQDGDLTLAESGACIEYICHNFQMTLTNSRFKKAFAALNERLRGNQWLAGSNFTVADVMVVFVLTTVRYWVPYSLEEYENVVKYLKRVSEREGYQKAMKKCEPELELALGVEPPTKE
;
A
#
# COMPACT_ATOMS: atom_id res chain seq x y z
N MET A 1 26.56 -3.48 4.38
CA MET A 1 25.81 -2.38 5.05
C MET A 1 24.70 -1.96 4.11
N VAL A 2 23.58 -1.48 4.65
CA VAL A 2 22.37 -1.22 3.86
C VAL A 2 21.88 0.19 4.15
N HIS A 3 21.59 0.89 3.07
CA HIS A 3 21.04 2.24 3.03
C HIS A 3 19.71 2.18 2.25
N PHE A 4 18.68 2.84 2.76
CA PHE A 4 17.36 2.90 2.16
C PHE A 4 17.05 4.33 1.75
N GLY A 5 16.55 4.53 0.53
CA GLY A 5 15.78 5.73 0.18
C GLY A 5 14.30 5.38 0.13
N VAL A 6 13.46 5.96 0.98
CA VAL A 6 12.00 5.75 0.88
C VAL A 6 11.44 6.72 -0.15
N SER A 7 10.80 6.22 -1.20
CA SER A 7 10.23 7.07 -2.25
C SER A 7 8.76 7.36 -1.94
N ARG A 8 8.42 8.62 -1.66
CA ARG A 8 7.01 9.07 -1.57
C ARG A 8 6.31 9.17 -2.93
N LYS A 9 7.04 9.05 -4.05
CA LYS A 9 6.47 9.17 -5.40
C LYS A 9 6.00 7.80 -5.87
N SER A 10 4.69 7.70 -6.12
CA SER A 10 3.97 6.58 -6.74
C SER A 10 4.41 6.33 -8.18
N ARG A 11 5.62 5.81 -8.38
CA ARG A 11 6.01 5.22 -9.66
C ARG A 11 6.18 3.72 -9.46
N PRO A 12 5.51 2.87 -10.25
CA PRO A 12 5.72 1.44 -10.20
C PRO A 12 7.13 1.16 -10.72
N TRP A 13 8.05 0.82 -9.82
CA TRP A 13 9.35 0.27 -10.18
C TRP A 13 9.55 -1.05 -9.46
N ALA A 14 9.94 -2.08 -10.20
CA ALA A 14 10.23 -3.39 -9.66
C ALA A 14 11.55 -3.36 -8.89
N CYS A 15 11.51 -3.66 -7.58
CA CYS A 15 12.70 -3.91 -6.78
C CYS A 15 13.58 -4.97 -7.47
N PRO A 16 14.87 -4.69 -7.77
CA PRO A 16 15.77 -5.70 -8.30
C PRO A 16 15.94 -6.79 -7.25
N LYS A 17 15.31 -7.95 -7.47
CA LYS A 17 15.29 -9.12 -6.57
C LYS A 17 16.68 -9.75 -6.30
N SER A 18 17.77 -9.13 -6.74
CA SER A 18 19.09 -9.76 -6.87
C SER A 18 20.09 -9.40 -5.76
N VAL A 19 19.77 -8.52 -4.81
CA VAL A 19 20.73 -8.10 -3.78
C VAL A 19 20.32 -8.58 -2.39
N LYS A 20 20.92 -9.69 -1.94
CA LYS A 20 20.69 -10.24 -0.59
C LYS A 20 21.60 -9.55 0.44
N PRO A 21 21.06 -8.80 1.43
CA PRO A 21 21.89 -8.25 2.48
C PRO A 21 22.44 -9.37 3.40
N GLY A 22 23.71 -9.24 3.80
CA GLY A 22 24.34 -10.15 4.75
C GLY A 22 23.68 -10.15 6.15
N PRO A 23 24.05 -11.07 7.05
CA PRO A 23 23.51 -11.13 8.42
C PRO A 23 23.77 -9.82 9.19
N GLY A 24 22.73 -9.25 9.82
CA GLY A 24 22.84 -8.04 10.65
C GLY A 24 21.50 -7.31 10.92
N PRO A 25 21.50 -6.27 11.77
CA PRO A 25 20.31 -5.55 12.25
C PRO A 25 19.49 -4.86 11.14
N GLN A 26 20.08 -4.63 9.97
CA GLN A 26 19.42 -4.11 8.78
C GLN A 26 18.21 -4.94 8.32
N LYS A 27 18.19 -6.26 8.62
CA LYS A 27 17.14 -7.17 8.15
C LYS A 27 15.75 -6.79 8.67
N ARG A 28 15.67 -6.26 9.90
CA ARG A 28 14.40 -5.88 10.54
C ARG A 28 13.72 -4.74 9.79
N VAL A 29 14.50 -3.78 9.32
CA VAL A 29 13.99 -2.63 8.56
C VAL A 29 13.58 -3.05 7.14
N VAL A 30 14.39 -3.84 6.44
CA VAL A 30 13.99 -4.41 5.12
C VAL A 30 12.68 -5.16 5.25
N TRP A 31 12.61 -6.11 6.21
CA TRP A 31 11.43 -6.95 6.39
C TRP A 31 10.20 -6.11 6.75
N LEU A 32 10.33 -5.13 7.64
CA LEU A 32 9.23 -4.22 7.95
C LEU A 32 8.72 -3.49 6.70
N CYS A 33 9.61 -2.97 5.84
CA CYS A 33 9.20 -2.34 4.59
C CYS A 33 8.48 -3.31 3.64
N GLU A 34 8.98 -4.56 3.50
CA GLU A 34 8.32 -5.60 2.69
C GLU A 34 6.92 -5.96 3.23
N GLU A 35 6.81 -6.18 4.54
CA GLU A 35 5.54 -6.52 5.22
C GLU A 35 4.51 -5.41 5.11
N LEU A 36 4.97 -4.16 5.17
CA LEU A 36 4.16 -2.96 5.02
C LEU A 36 3.94 -2.56 3.56
N ALA A 37 4.52 -3.30 2.61
CA ALA A 37 4.44 -3.00 1.19
C ALA A 37 4.90 -1.56 0.86
N ILE A 38 5.87 -1.02 1.62
CA ILE A 38 6.45 0.31 1.38
C ILE A 38 7.43 0.20 0.22
N ASP A 39 7.33 1.12 -0.74
CA ASP A 39 8.29 1.19 -1.85
C ASP A 39 9.57 1.90 -1.38
N TYR A 40 10.73 1.27 -1.62
CA TYR A 40 12.03 1.79 -1.21
C TYR A 40 13.13 1.46 -2.23
N GLU A 41 14.15 2.30 -2.28
CA GLU A 41 15.40 2.03 -2.99
C GLU A 41 16.41 1.42 -2.02
N LEU A 42 16.91 0.22 -2.36
CA LEU A 42 17.90 -0.49 -1.56
C LEU A 42 19.31 -0.28 -2.13
N LYS A 43 20.17 0.43 -1.40
CA LYS A 43 21.61 0.51 -1.71
C LYS A 43 22.40 -0.33 -0.73
N THR A 44 23.21 -1.24 -1.25
CA THR A 44 24.09 -2.08 -0.42
C THR A 44 25.54 -1.70 -0.59
N TYR A 45 26.28 -1.67 0.51
CA TYR A 45 27.69 -1.31 0.58
C TYR A 45 28.47 -2.49 1.13
N LYS A 46 29.59 -2.84 0.49
CA LYS A 46 30.48 -3.88 0.99
C LYS A 46 31.16 -3.37 2.26
N ARG A 47 31.08 -4.14 3.34
CA ARG A 47 31.71 -3.78 4.62
C ARG A 47 33.23 -3.83 4.44
N ALA A 48 33.96 -2.81 4.90
CA ALA A 48 35.40 -2.93 5.07
C ALA A 48 35.71 -3.75 6.35
N PRO A 49 36.89 -4.38 6.48
CA PRO A 49 37.15 -5.38 7.53
C PRO A 49 36.88 -4.94 8.97
N LEU A 50 37.14 -3.67 9.31
CA LEU A 50 36.89 -3.11 10.65
C LEU A 50 35.88 -1.96 10.68
N LEU A 51 35.65 -1.27 9.57
CA LEU A 51 34.93 0.01 9.55
C LEU A 51 33.90 0.07 8.42
N ALA A 52 32.98 1.02 8.55
CA ALA A 52 32.14 1.43 7.44
C ALA A 52 32.99 2.02 6.30
N PRO A 53 32.68 1.71 5.04
CA PRO A 53 33.37 2.31 3.91
C PRO A 53 33.16 3.84 3.90
N PRO A 54 34.13 4.63 3.40
CA PRO A 54 34.05 6.10 3.40
C PRO A 54 32.76 6.64 2.78
N GLU A 55 32.31 6.05 1.68
CA GLU A 55 31.07 6.41 0.99
C GLU A 55 29.82 6.24 1.87
N TYR A 56 29.82 5.27 2.78
CA TYR A 56 28.70 5.05 3.70
C TYR A 56 28.78 5.99 4.91
N LYS A 57 29.99 6.28 5.42
CA LYS A 57 30.18 7.27 6.48
C LYS A 57 29.81 8.69 6.03
N ALA A 58 29.96 8.99 4.75
CA ALA A 58 29.55 10.26 4.17
C ALA A 58 28.03 10.49 4.26
N LEU A 59 27.23 9.41 4.35
CA LEU A 59 25.77 9.50 4.50
C LEU A 59 25.36 9.87 5.92
N HIS A 60 26.00 9.24 6.92
CA HIS A 60 25.72 9.53 8.32
C HIS A 60 26.98 9.29 9.17
N PRO A 61 27.36 10.23 10.05
CA PRO A 61 28.63 10.19 10.80
C PRO A 61 28.78 8.94 11.66
N GLN A 62 27.66 8.35 12.09
CA GLN A 62 27.64 7.13 12.90
C GLN A 62 28.21 5.90 12.19
N GLY A 63 28.12 5.83 10.86
CA GLY A 63 28.67 4.70 10.09
C GLY A 63 28.12 3.33 10.48
N THR A 64 26.92 3.25 11.05
CA THR A 64 26.22 1.99 11.39
C THR A 64 25.09 1.72 10.42
N ALA A 65 24.71 0.45 10.28
CA ALA A 65 23.56 0.05 9.46
C ALA A 65 22.38 -0.35 10.35
N PRO A 66 21.14 -0.06 9.95
CA PRO A 66 20.70 0.59 8.70
C PRO A 66 20.67 2.13 8.77
N ILE A 67 20.62 2.78 7.61
CA ILE A 67 20.28 4.21 7.43
C ILE A 67 19.04 4.33 6.53
N ILE A 68 18.07 5.14 6.91
CA ILE A 68 16.92 5.56 6.10
C ILE A 68 17.13 7.01 5.64
N GLN A 69 16.88 7.27 4.37
CA GLN A 69 16.69 8.59 3.80
C GLN A 69 15.26 8.76 3.31
N ASP A 70 14.56 9.80 3.77
CA ASP A 70 13.25 10.24 3.23
C ASP A 70 13.28 11.76 3.02
N GLY A 71 13.42 12.19 1.77
CA GLY A 71 13.67 13.60 1.44
C GLY A 71 14.97 14.10 2.07
N ASP A 72 14.87 15.16 2.86
CA ASP A 72 16.00 15.76 3.57
C ASP A 72 16.35 15.04 4.89
N LEU A 73 15.50 14.11 5.34
CA LEU A 73 15.75 13.35 6.56
C LEU A 73 16.74 12.22 6.27
N THR A 74 17.81 12.14 7.06
CA THR A 74 18.69 10.97 7.13
C THR A 74 18.73 10.46 8.56
N LEU A 75 18.26 9.22 8.77
CA LEU A 75 18.12 8.61 10.09
C LEU A 75 18.92 7.30 10.15
N ALA A 76 19.79 7.17 11.15
CA ALA A 76 20.48 5.93 11.48
C ALA A 76 19.82 5.26 12.70
N GLU A 77 20.35 4.10 13.08
CA GLU A 77 19.84 3.22 14.14
C GLU A 77 18.56 2.45 13.84
N SER A 78 18.62 1.12 14.00
CA SER A 78 17.51 0.23 13.61
C SER A 78 16.23 0.44 14.42
N GLY A 79 16.33 0.83 15.69
CA GLY A 79 15.17 1.14 16.54
C GLY A 79 14.46 2.41 16.08
N ALA A 80 15.21 3.49 15.91
CA ALA A 80 14.68 4.77 15.42
C ALA A 80 14.11 4.65 14.00
N CYS A 81 14.76 3.88 13.13
CA CYS A 81 14.24 3.57 11.80
C CYS A 81 12.87 2.86 11.84
N ILE A 82 12.71 1.87 12.73
CA ILE A 82 11.44 1.16 12.90
C ILE A 82 10.38 2.10 13.46
N GLU A 83 10.71 2.87 14.49
CA GLU A 83 9.79 3.83 15.10
C GLU A 83 9.34 4.90 14.10
N TYR A 84 10.27 5.40 13.28
CA TYR A 84 9.98 6.31 12.19
C TYR A 84 9.05 5.71 11.15
N ILE A 85 9.32 4.47 10.71
CA ILE A 85 8.47 3.77 9.75
C ILE A 85 7.07 3.57 10.34
N CYS A 86 7.00 3.10 11.57
CA CYS A 86 5.74 2.98 12.31
C CYS A 86 5.04 4.33 12.35
N HIS A 87 5.60 5.36 12.96
CA HIS A 87 4.91 6.64 13.15
C HIS A 87 4.47 7.34 11.84
N ASN A 88 5.32 7.36 10.82
CA ASN A 88 5.07 8.12 9.59
C ASN A 88 4.36 7.30 8.50
N PHE A 89 4.44 5.97 8.56
CA PHE A 89 3.78 5.08 7.62
C PHE A 89 2.62 4.30 8.27
N GLN A 90 2.36 4.36 9.59
CA GLN A 90 1.16 3.76 10.24
C GLN A 90 -0.13 4.38 9.69
N MET A 91 -0.14 5.70 9.44
CA MET A 91 -1.28 6.37 8.81
C MET A 91 -1.37 6.07 7.30
N THR A 92 -0.31 5.47 6.74
CA THR A 92 -0.19 5.03 5.34
C THR A 92 -0.34 3.50 5.21
N LEU A 93 -0.40 2.72 6.31
CA LEU A 93 -0.67 1.26 6.35
C LEU A 93 -1.92 0.90 5.54
N THR A 94 -2.88 1.81 5.56
CA THR A 94 -4.06 1.88 4.73
C THR A 94 -3.62 2.00 3.25
N ASN A 95 -3.05 3.13 2.83
CA ASN A 95 -2.94 3.47 1.41
C ASN A 95 -2.13 2.49 0.55
N SER A 96 -0.97 1.97 0.96
CA SER A 96 -0.19 1.06 0.10
C SER A 96 -0.87 -0.31 -0.04
N ARG A 97 -1.40 -0.85 1.07
CA ARG A 97 -2.13 -2.13 1.05
C ARG A 97 -3.45 -1.99 0.29
N PHE A 98 -4.18 -0.88 0.47
CA PHE A 98 -5.39 -0.58 -0.32
C PHE A 98 -5.05 -0.45 -1.80
N LYS A 99 -3.98 0.28 -2.18
CA LYS A 99 -3.54 0.38 -3.58
C LYS A 99 -3.23 -0.98 -4.19
N LYS A 100 -2.45 -1.82 -3.52
CA LYS A 100 -2.12 -3.17 -4.01
C LYS A 100 -3.36 -4.07 -4.09
N ALA A 101 -4.23 -4.01 -3.09
CA ALA A 101 -5.47 -4.78 -3.06
C ALA A 101 -6.43 -4.35 -4.18
N PHE A 102 -6.62 -3.04 -4.39
CA PHE A 102 -7.47 -2.50 -5.45
C PHE A 102 -6.88 -2.73 -6.84
N ALA A 103 -5.55 -2.65 -7.00
CA ALA A 103 -4.91 -3.02 -8.25
C ALA A 103 -5.15 -4.51 -8.59
N ALA A 104 -4.98 -5.41 -7.61
CA ALA A 104 -5.26 -6.83 -7.79
C ALA A 104 -6.74 -7.09 -8.09
N LEU A 105 -7.64 -6.36 -7.44
CA LEU A 105 -9.08 -6.43 -7.67
C LEU A 105 -9.45 -5.96 -9.09
N ASN A 106 -8.90 -4.83 -9.51
CA ASN A 106 -9.12 -4.25 -10.83
C ASN A 106 -8.60 -5.17 -11.94
N GLU A 107 -7.45 -5.79 -11.74
CA GLU A 107 -6.88 -6.79 -12.64
C GLU A 107 -7.75 -8.06 -12.70
N ARG A 108 -8.21 -8.55 -11.54
CA ARG A 108 -9.13 -9.69 -11.48
C ARG A 108 -10.42 -9.41 -12.26
N LEU A 109 -10.96 -8.21 -12.14
CA LEU A 109 -12.20 -7.78 -12.82
C LEU A 109 -12.00 -7.40 -14.29
N ARG A 110 -10.76 -7.35 -14.80
CA ARG A 110 -10.47 -7.12 -16.22
C ARG A 110 -10.99 -8.26 -17.11
N GLY A 111 -10.83 -9.51 -16.65
CA GLY A 111 -11.21 -10.72 -17.38
C GLY A 111 -12.41 -11.47 -16.80
N ASN A 112 -12.96 -11.03 -15.66
CA ASN A 112 -14.05 -11.71 -14.98
C ASN A 112 -15.26 -10.79 -14.77
N GLN A 113 -16.46 -11.37 -14.88
CA GLN A 113 -17.70 -10.63 -14.64
C GLN A 113 -17.88 -10.28 -13.15
N TRP A 114 -17.52 -11.20 -12.27
CA TRP A 114 -17.58 -11.13 -10.80
C TRP A 114 -16.26 -11.62 -10.19
N LEU A 115 -16.10 -11.47 -8.88
CA LEU A 115 -14.83 -11.80 -8.22
C LEU A 115 -14.44 -13.28 -8.34
N ALA A 116 -15.43 -14.18 -8.31
CA ALA A 116 -15.23 -15.62 -8.45
C ALA A 116 -15.32 -16.13 -9.90
N GLY A 117 -15.30 -15.25 -10.91
CA GLY A 117 -15.40 -15.62 -12.32
C GLY A 117 -16.70 -15.15 -12.96
N SER A 118 -17.48 -16.07 -13.55
CA SER A 118 -18.74 -15.75 -14.23
C SER A 118 -19.96 -15.65 -13.29
N ASN A 119 -19.85 -16.13 -12.05
CA ASN A 119 -20.96 -16.21 -11.11
C ASN A 119 -20.81 -15.19 -9.97
N PHE A 120 -21.91 -14.58 -9.56
CA PHE A 120 -21.98 -13.73 -8.37
C PHE A 120 -21.94 -14.59 -7.10
N THR A 121 -21.12 -14.21 -6.13
CA THR A 121 -20.86 -15.00 -4.92
C THR A 121 -20.81 -14.15 -3.66
N VAL A 122 -20.66 -14.81 -2.51
CA VAL A 122 -20.44 -14.14 -1.22
C VAL A 122 -19.22 -13.22 -1.23
N ALA A 123 -18.19 -13.53 -2.04
CA ALA A 123 -17.03 -12.66 -2.19
C ALA A 123 -17.43 -11.26 -2.68
N ASP A 124 -18.36 -11.19 -3.63
CA ASP A 124 -18.87 -9.93 -4.16
C ASP A 124 -19.63 -9.12 -3.10
N VAL A 125 -20.48 -9.80 -2.32
CA VAL A 125 -21.22 -9.17 -1.22
C VAL A 125 -20.27 -8.54 -0.18
N MET A 126 -19.20 -9.26 0.18
CA MET A 126 -18.24 -8.79 1.18
C MET A 126 -17.40 -7.61 0.68
N VAL A 127 -16.95 -7.65 -0.58
CA VAL A 127 -16.06 -6.62 -1.13
C VAL A 127 -16.82 -5.33 -1.47
N VAL A 128 -18.10 -5.43 -1.88
CA VAL A 128 -18.93 -4.26 -2.17
C VAL A 128 -19.01 -3.33 -0.96
N PHE A 129 -19.17 -3.85 0.26
CA PHE A 129 -19.18 -3.03 1.48
C PHE A 129 -17.93 -2.17 1.62
N VAL A 130 -16.75 -2.72 1.30
CA VAL A 130 -15.49 -1.97 1.31
C VAL A 130 -15.52 -0.92 0.21
N LEU A 131 -15.92 -1.27 -1.01
CA LEU A 131 -15.93 -0.34 -2.14
C LEU A 131 -17.01 0.74 -2.10
N THR A 132 -18.02 0.62 -1.25
CA THR A 132 -19.09 1.62 -1.10
C THR A 132 -19.09 2.23 0.29
N THR A 133 -19.53 1.47 1.29
CA THR A 133 -19.90 2.00 2.61
C THR A 133 -18.66 2.46 3.39
N VAL A 134 -17.54 1.73 3.32
CA VAL A 134 -16.30 2.14 4.01
C VAL A 134 -15.80 3.53 3.57
N ARG A 135 -16.09 3.94 2.33
CA ARG A 135 -15.68 5.23 1.76
C ARG A 135 -16.31 6.44 2.45
N TYR A 136 -17.37 6.23 3.23
CA TYR A 136 -17.94 7.26 4.10
C TYR A 136 -17.05 7.58 5.29
N TRP A 137 -16.30 6.63 5.83
CA TRP A 137 -15.41 6.89 6.98
C TRP A 137 -13.98 7.14 6.53
N VAL A 138 -13.54 6.44 5.48
CA VAL A 138 -12.19 6.51 4.94
C VAL A 138 -12.28 6.93 3.46
N PRO A 139 -12.17 8.22 3.14
CA PRO A 139 -12.36 8.69 1.78
C PRO A 139 -11.18 8.30 0.88
N TYR A 140 -11.45 7.52 -0.17
CA TYR A 140 -10.51 7.23 -1.23
C TYR A 140 -11.20 7.23 -2.61
N SER A 141 -10.45 7.64 -3.62
CA SER A 141 -10.86 7.64 -5.02
C SER A 141 -10.62 6.28 -5.67
N LEU A 142 -11.47 5.96 -6.64
CA LEU A 142 -11.37 4.78 -7.51
C LEU A 142 -10.92 5.14 -8.94
N GLU A 143 -10.39 6.34 -9.17
CA GLU A 143 -10.03 6.87 -10.49
C GLU A 143 -9.08 5.93 -11.25
N GLU A 144 -8.10 5.34 -10.54
CA GLU A 144 -7.11 4.43 -11.11
C GLU A 144 -7.67 3.01 -11.41
N TYR A 145 -8.93 2.71 -11.07
CA TYR A 145 -9.50 1.35 -11.05
C TYR A 145 -10.79 1.22 -11.87
N GLU A 146 -10.71 1.46 -13.18
CA GLU A 146 -11.89 1.47 -14.08
C GLU A 146 -12.75 0.18 -14.05
N ASN A 147 -12.15 -1.00 -13.88
CA ASN A 147 -12.90 -2.26 -13.86
C ASN A 147 -13.66 -2.42 -12.55
N VAL A 148 -13.16 -1.84 -11.46
CA VAL A 148 -13.86 -1.76 -10.18
C VAL A 148 -15.08 -0.86 -10.30
N VAL A 149 -14.98 0.29 -10.97
CA VAL A 149 -16.12 1.19 -11.21
C VAL A 149 -17.18 0.51 -12.11
N LYS A 150 -16.77 -0.14 -13.20
CA LYS A 150 -17.68 -0.93 -14.06
C LYS A 150 -18.35 -2.06 -13.27
N TYR A 151 -17.63 -2.69 -12.35
CA TYR A 151 -18.14 -3.72 -11.46
C TYR A 151 -19.20 -3.16 -10.48
N LEU A 152 -18.95 -2.01 -9.85
CA LEU A 152 -19.92 -1.37 -8.95
C LEU A 152 -21.23 -1.03 -9.67
N LYS A 153 -21.15 -0.55 -10.91
CA LYS A 153 -22.34 -0.33 -11.75
C LYS A 153 -23.15 -1.63 -11.91
N ARG A 154 -22.49 -2.75 -12.27
CA ARG A 154 -23.16 -4.06 -12.38
C ARG A 154 -23.79 -4.53 -11.08
N VAL A 155 -23.14 -4.27 -9.94
CA VAL A 155 -23.69 -4.58 -8.61
C VAL A 155 -24.97 -3.77 -8.37
N SER A 156 -24.96 -2.46 -8.68
CA SER A 156 -26.11 -1.58 -8.46
C SER A 156 -27.36 -1.94 -9.29
N GLU A 157 -27.18 -2.64 -10.40
CA GLU A 157 -28.27 -3.12 -11.26
C GLU A 157 -28.92 -4.40 -10.71
N ARG A 158 -28.34 -5.05 -9.70
CA ARG A 158 -28.89 -6.27 -9.12
C ARG A 158 -30.09 -5.96 -8.23
N GLU A 159 -31.22 -6.58 -8.54
CA GLU A 159 -32.46 -6.47 -7.75
C GLU A 159 -32.23 -6.77 -6.26
N GLY A 160 -31.44 -7.79 -5.93
CA GLY A 160 -31.12 -8.15 -4.55
C GLY A 160 -30.37 -7.04 -3.80
N TYR A 161 -29.45 -6.34 -4.49
CA TYR A 161 -28.71 -5.22 -3.89
C TYR A 161 -29.63 -4.01 -3.69
N GLN A 162 -30.42 -3.64 -4.69
CA GLN A 162 -31.41 -2.54 -4.58
C GLN A 162 -32.41 -2.78 -3.44
N LYS A 163 -32.93 -4.01 -3.31
CA LYS A 163 -33.82 -4.39 -2.21
C LYS A 163 -33.14 -4.33 -0.85
N ALA A 164 -31.86 -4.72 -0.76
CA ALA A 164 -31.10 -4.65 0.48
C ALA A 164 -30.84 -3.19 0.89
N MET A 165 -30.36 -2.36 -0.02
CA MET A 165 -30.09 -0.94 0.25
C MET A 165 -31.37 -0.20 0.66
N LYS A 166 -32.50 -0.45 -0.01
CA LYS A 166 -33.79 0.14 0.39
C LYS A 166 -34.22 -0.22 1.83
N LYS A 167 -33.81 -1.39 2.34
CA LYS A 167 -34.16 -1.85 3.70
C LYS A 167 -33.17 -1.35 4.75
N CYS A 168 -31.89 -1.39 4.44
CA CYS A 168 -30.82 -1.11 5.39
C CYS A 168 -30.47 0.39 5.44
N GLU A 169 -30.48 1.05 4.29
CA GLU A 169 -29.92 2.39 4.09
C GLU A 169 -30.76 3.21 3.09
N PRO A 170 -32.07 3.43 3.33
CA PRO A 170 -32.97 4.07 2.36
C PRO A 170 -32.63 5.53 2.03
N GLU A 171 -31.88 6.20 2.91
CA GLU A 171 -31.52 7.62 2.79
C GLU A 171 -30.03 7.83 2.45
N LEU A 172 -29.23 6.75 2.39
CA LEU A 172 -27.80 6.85 2.11
C LEU A 172 -27.57 6.94 0.61
N GLU A 173 -26.78 7.92 0.17
CA GLU A 173 -26.30 7.96 -1.21
C GLU A 173 -25.38 6.76 -1.45
N LEU A 174 -25.56 6.00 -2.53
CA LEU A 174 -24.66 4.87 -2.76
C LEU A 174 -23.36 5.38 -3.38
N ALA A 175 -22.23 5.14 -2.71
CA ALA A 175 -20.88 5.50 -3.15
C ALA A 175 -20.39 4.63 -4.33
N LEU A 176 -21.12 4.67 -5.45
CA LEU A 176 -20.89 3.85 -6.64
C LEU A 176 -19.95 4.53 -7.65
N GLY A 177 -19.71 5.82 -7.48
CA GLY A 177 -18.87 6.65 -8.36
C GLY A 177 -17.38 6.57 -8.07
N VAL A 178 -16.61 7.26 -8.92
CA VAL A 178 -15.15 7.38 -8.82
C VAL A 178 -14.73 8.04 -7.52
N GLU A 179 -15.39 9.14 -7.15
CA GLU A 179 -15.09 9.88 -5.92
C GLU A 179 -15.97 9.40 -4.76
N PRO A 180 -15.45 9.45 -3.51
CA PRO A 180 -16.24 9.14 -2.35
C PRO A 180 -17.29 10.25 -2.12
N PRO A 181 -18.38 9.97 -1.38
CA PRO A 181 -19.35 10.98 -1.00
C PRO A 181 -18.68 12.12 -0.21
N THR A 182 -19.04 13.36 -0.52
CA THR A 182 -18.59 14.53 0.22
C THR A 182 -19.26 14.55 1.59
N LYS A 183 -18.47 14.62 2.66
CA LYS A 183 -19.01 14.95 3.99
C LYS A 183 -19.34 16.44 4.01
N GLU A 184 -20.60 16.77 4.24
CA GLU A 184 -21.00 18.12 4.68
C GLU A 184 -20.46 18.42 6.09
#